data_AF-Q9XXB3-F1
#
_entry.id   AF-Q9XXB3-F1
#
_cell.length_a   1.000
_cell.length_b   1.000
_cell.length_c   1.000
_cell.angle_alpha   90.00
_cell.angle_beta   90.00
_cell.angle_gamma   90.00
#
_symmetry.space_group_name_H-M   'P 1'
#
loop_
_entity.id
_entity.type
_entity.pdbx_description
1 polymer ?
#
loop_
_entity_poly.entity_id
_entity_poly.type
_entity_poly.pdbx_seq_one_letter_code
_entity_poly.pdbx_strand_id
1 'polypeptide(L)'
;MFFTFISYPNVYSNILYITSAFSLPIHIFGGCCILCKTPTAMKSVKWALFNLHFWSASLDLSISLLAQPFMCTPAFAGFSLGIWGLIGVPTVVWSLGIIAVFKMVPISIISMFENRYTVLFVTNNGAWRYLRYPFLILNYTLVLAYCIPVYLDVPEDQENAKRVMFEMYPQACELVVSKSVIFVMTLGDDYWSNLRENALTVLVLVEIVVFVVVIRVKMNRATKDIQTSISRDTFHKHRMFIRALNLKIAIPIAIIFIPAVFGAYLASQDSVQQGVDNLLNTVTSLHGLSATILMIYLQKPYREVFLAVVLRRKKPVELKTVRIFSATRITKSFV
;
A
#
# COMPACT_ATOMS: atom_id res chain seq x y z
N MET A 1 -24.37 -18.16 -4.71
CA MET A 1 -24.37 -17.71 -6.13
C MET A 1 -23.16 -16.83 -6.45
N PHE A 2 -22.99 -15.65 -5.81
CA PHE A 2 -21.84 -14.77 -6.10
C PHE A 2 -20.48 -15.43 -5.84
N PHE A 3 -20.28 -16.05 -4.67
CA PHE A 3 -19.02 -16.73 -4.34
C PHE A 3 -18.70 -17.87 -5.33
N THR A 4 -19.70 -18.67 -5.70
CA THR A 4 -19.55 -19.70 -6.73
C THR A 4 -19.12 -19.11 -8.07
N PHE A 5 -19.72 -17.98 -8.49
CA PHE A 5 -19.39 -17.32 -9.75
C PHE A 5 -17.93 -16.83 -9.78
N ILE A 6 -17.47 -16.12 -8.74
CA ILE A 6 -16.08 -15.65 -8.66
C ILE A 6 -15.07 -16.77 -8.38
N SER A 7 -15.50 -17.96 -7.97
CA SER A 7 -14.62 -19.11 -7.78
C SER A 7 -14.03 -19.65 -9.09
N TYR A 8 -14.69 -19.42 -10.24
CA TYR A 8 -14.20 -19.87 -11.54
C TYR A 8 -12.95 -19.08 -11.97
N PRO A 9 -11.84 -19.74 -12.35
CA PRO A 9 -10.60 -19.08 -12.74
C PRO A 9 -10.76 -18.01 -13.83
N ASN A 10 -11.53 -18.31 -14.88
CA ASN A 10 -11.75 -17.37 -15.99
C ASN A 10 -12.53 -16.13 -15.56
N VAL A 11 -13.55 -16.30 -14.72
CA VAL A 11 -14.35 -15.18 -14.20
C VAL A 11 -13.49 -14.29 -13.32
N TYR A 12 -12.75 -14.91 -12.40
CA TYR A 12 -11.83 -14.23 -11.51
C TYR A 12 -10.75 -13.43 -12.27
N SER A 13 -10.10 -14.07 -13.25
CA SER A 13 -9.09 -13.42 -14.10
C SER A 13 -9.67 -12.22 -14.86
N ASN A 14 -10.88 -12.36 -15.43
CA ASN A 14 -11.55 -11.25 -16.13
C ASN A 14 -11.82 -10.06 -15.20
N ILE A 15 -12.28 -10.29 -13.98
CA ILE A 15 -12.50 -9.23 -12.98
C ILE A 15 -11.18 -8.51 -12.65
N LEU A 16 -10.09 -9.26 -12.49
CA LEU A 16 -8.77 -8.68 -12.22
C LEU A 16 -8.24 -7.87 -13.41
N TYR A 17 -8.37 -8.36 -14.65
CA TYR A 17 -7.98 -7.59 -15.83
C TYR A 17 -8.79 -6.29 -15.95
N ILE A 18 -10.11 -6.33 -15.75
CA ILE A 18 -10.95 -5.12 -15.73
C ILE A 18 -10.45 -4.15 -14.64
N THR A 19 -10.18 -4.68 -13.44
CA THR A 19 -9.62 -3.89 -12.33
C THR A 19 -8.31 -3.20 -12.72
N SER A 20 -7.39 -3.95 -13.34
CA SER A 20 -6.10 -3.43 -13.79
C SER A 20 -6.23 -2.36 -14.89
N ALA A 21 -7.22 -2.51 -15.79
CA ALA A 21 -7.48 -1.54 -16.86
C ALA A 21 -7.85 -0.15 -16.31
N PHE A 22 -8.51 -0.10 -15.15
CA PHE A 22 -8.77 1.16 -14.45
C PHE A 22 -7.64 1.58 -13.51
N SER A 23 -7.03 0.63 -12.78
CA SER A 23 -6.02 0.97 -11.78
C SER A 23 -4.72 1.48 -12.40
N LEU A 24 -4.27 0.88 -13.52
CA LEU A 24 -3.04 1.26 -14.22
C LEU A 24 -2.98 2.74 -14.62
N PRO A 25 -3.95 3.32 -15.37
CA PRO A 25 -3.90 4.73 -15.74
C PRO A 25 -3.97 5.66 -14.52
N ILE A 26 -4.70 5.28 -13.48
CA ILE A 26 -4.80 6.07 -12.24
C ILE A 26 -3.47 6.05 -11.48
N HIS A 27 -2.80 4.91 -11.42
CA HIS A 27 -1.47 4.77 -10.80
C HIS A 27 -0.42 5.56 -11.54
N ILE A 28 -0.42 5.53 -12.88
CA ILE A 28 0.48 6.35 -13.71
C ILE A 28 0.21 7.83 -13.45
N PHE A 29 -1.05 8.26 -13.49
CA PHE A 29 -1.42 9.65 -13.22
C PHE A 29 -1.01 10.11 -11.81
N GLY A 30 -1.25 9.27 -10.80
CA GLY A 30 -0.85 9.51 -9.41
C GLY A 30 0.67 9.66 -9.27
N GLY A 31 1.44 8.76 -9.89
CA GLY A 31 2.91 8.82 -9.92
C GLY A 31 3.41 10.11 -10.57
N CYS A 32 2.84 10.48 -11.72
CA CYS A 32 3.14 11.74 -12.41
C CYS A 32 2.81 12.97 -11.56
N CYS A 33 1.70 12.95 -10.80
CA CYS A 33 1.37 14.03 -9.88
C CYS A 33 2.44 14.18 -8.80
N ILE A 34 2.90 13.09 -8.19
CA ILE A 34 3.96 13.14 -7.17
C ILE A 34 5.27 13.64 -7.79
N LEU A 35 5.70 13.07 -8.91
CA LEU A 35 7.01 13.39 -9.50
C LEU A 35 7.06 14.81 -10.08
N CYS A 36 5.99 15.26 -10.73
CA CYS A 36 5.99 16.49 -11.52
C CYS A 36 5.23 17.65 -10.88
N LYS A 37 4.34 17.38 -9.92
CA LYS A 37 3.41 18.38 -9.35
C LYS A 37 3.50 18.52 -7.83
N THR A 38 4.41 17.81 -7.17
CA THR A 38 4.74 18.10 -5.75
C THR A 38 5.38 19.48 -5.63
N PRO A 39 4.78 20.44 -4.90
CA PRO A 39 5.33 21.78 -4.77
C PRO A 39 6.59 21.80 -3.89
N THR A 40 7.42 22.82 -4.03
CA THR A 40 8.68 22.99 -3.25
C THR A 40 8.45 22.96 -1.74
N ALA A 41 7.32 23.50 -1.26
CA ALA A 41 6.93 23.46 0.15
C ALA A 41 6.75 22.02 0.71
N MET A 42 6.56 21.03 -0.16
CA MET A 42 6.41 19.60 0.20
C MET A 42 7.59 18.75 -0.28
N LYS A 43 8.70 19.36 -0.70
CA LYS A 43 9.87 18.64 -1.26
C LYS A 43 10.39 17.54 -0.34
N SER A 44 10.37 17.77 0.98
CA SER A 44 10.84 16.79 1.98
C SER A 44 10.00 15.51 2.06
N VAL A 45 8.77 15.54 1.54
CA VAL A 45 7.81 14.42 1.53
C VAL A 45 7.87 13.64 0.21
N LYS A 46 8.26 14.31 -0.88
CA LYS A 46 8.10 13.84 -2.27
C LYS A 46 8.53 12.39 -2.45
N TRP A 47 9.74 12.04 -2.02
CA TRP A 47 10.31 10.71 -2.23
C TRP A 47 9.70 9.65 -1.33
N ALA A 48 9.38 9.96 -0.08
CA ALA A 48 8.69 9.03 0.81
C ALA A 48 7.27 8.72 0.30
N LEU A 49 6.58 9.74 -0.21
CA LEU A 49 5.26 9.59 -0.82
C LEU A 49 5.32 8.80 -2.14
N PHE A 50 6.33 9.04 -2.97
CA PHE A 50 6.54 8.29 -4.21
C PHE A 50 6.89 6.83 -3.92
N ASN A 51 7.74 6.57 -2.94
CA ASN A 51 8.08 5.22 -2.50
C ASN A 51 6.84 4.43 -2.04
N LEU A 52 5.99 5.03 -1.20
CA LEU A 52 4.70 4.43 -0.82
C LEU A 52 3.79 4.18 -2.03
N HIS A 53 3.68 5.17 -2.92
CA HIS A 53 2.88 5.03 -4.15
C HIS A 53 3.40 3.90 -5.04
N PHE A 54 4.71 3.81 -5.22
CA PHE A 54 5.37 2.81 -6.06
C PHE A 54 5.07 1.40 -5.56
N TRP A 55 5.34 1.09 -4.29
CA TRP A 55 5.11 -0.25 -3.76
C TRP A 55 3.63 -0.64 -3.72
N SER A 56 2.73 0.29 -3.39
CA SER A 56 1.29 0.03 -3.45
C SER A 56 0.79 -0.21 -4.88
N ALA A 57 1.23 0.59 -5.85
CA ALA A 57 0.86 0.39 -7.25
C ALA A 57 1.45 -0.91 -7.82
N SER A 58 2.70 -1.22 -7.49
CA SER A 58 3.35 -2.48 -7.87
C SER A 58 2.60 -3.68 -7.32
N LEU A 59 2.12 -3.63 -6.07
CA LEU A 59 1.34 -4.71 -5.49
C LEU A 59 0.01 -4.91 -6.22
N ASP A 60 -0.75 -3.82 -6.42
CA ASP A 60 -2.02 -3.87 -7.16
C ASP A 60 -1.85 -4.49 -8.55
N LEU A 61 -0.83 -4.06 -9.30
CA LEU A 61 -0.56 -4.55 -10.65
C LEU A 61 -0.02 -5.98 -10.65
N SER A 62 0.77 -6.36 -9.65
CA SER A 62 1.25 -7.74 -9.52
C SER A 62 0.08 -8.71 -9.30
N ILE A 63 -0.89 -8.32 -8.47
CA ILE A 63 -2.08 -9.12 -8.22
C ILE A 63 -3.06 -9.07 -9.39
N SER A 64 -3.38 -7.90 -9.93
CA SER A 64 -4.48 -7.75 -10.90
C SER A 64 -4.09 -7.97 -12.37
N LEU A 65 -2.81 -7.79 -12.73
CA LEU A 65 -2.35 -7.83 -14.13
C LEU A 65 -1.28 -8.90 -14.38
N LEU A 66 -0.22 -8.90 -13.57
CA LEU A 66 0.98 -9.66 -13.88
C LEU A 66 0.87 -11.12 -13.45
N ALA A 67 0.59 -11.43 -12.18
CA ALA A 67 0.48 -12.81 -11.71
C ALA A 67 -0.97 -13.30 -11.67
N GLN A 68 -1.93 -12.50 -11.18
CA GLN A 68 -3.28 -13.00 -10.89
C GLN A 68 -3.25 -14.34 -10.16
N PRO A 69 -2.69 -14.39 -8.94
CA PRO A 69 -2.46 -15.66 -8.27
C PRO A 69 -3.80 -16.30 -7.92
N PHE A 70 -4.02 -17.50 -8.45
CA PHE A 70 -5.15 -18.36 -8.11
C PHE A 70 -4.70 -19.35 -7.04
N MET A 71 -5.11 -19.08 -5.80
CA MET A 71 -4.63 -19.81 -4.63
C MET A 71 -5.48 -21.04 -4.34
N CYS A 72 -4.81 -22.14 -3.99
CA CYS A 72 -5.40 -23.40 -3.53
C CYS A 72 -5.29 -23.50 -2.01
N THR A 73 -6.03 -22.64 -1.31
CA THR A 73 -6.04 -22.57 0.15
C THR A 73 -6.64 -23.84 0.77
N PRO A 74 -6.32 -24.15 2.04
CA PRO A 74 -5.47 -23.38 2.96
C PRO A 74 -3.96 -23.57 2.70
N ALA A 75 -3.56 -24.51 1.84
CA ALA A 75 -2.16 -24.62 1.43
C ALA A 75 -1.70 -23.35 0.71
N PHE A 76 -0.42 -22.98 0.90
CA PHE A 76 0.18 -21.94 0.07
C PHE A 76 0.59 -22.58 -1.25
N ALA A 77 -0.40 -22.82 -2.11
CA ALA A 77 -0.25 -23.44 -3.42
C ALA A 77 -1.11 -22.71 -4.44
N GLY A 78 -0.79 -22.84 -5.72
CA GLY A 78 -1.57 -22.18 -6.76
C GLY A 78 -0.83 -22.05 -8.08
N PHE A 79 -1.36 -21.19 -8.93
CA PHE A 79 -0.81 -20.87 -10.24
C PHE A 79 -1.18 -19.44 -10.66
N SER A 80 -0.54 -18.95 -11.72
CA SER A 80 -0.74 -17.60 -12.23
C SER A 80 -1.74 -17.60 -13.40
N LEU A 81 -2.76 -16.73 -13.35
CA LEU A 81 -3.68 -16.46 -14.46
C LEU A 81 -3.28 -15.21 -15.28
N GLY A 82 -2.29 -14.45 -14.80
CA GLY A 82 -1.86 -13.19 -15.39
C GLY A 82 -0.81 -13.36 -16.48
N ILE A 83 -0.28 -12.22 -16.95
CA ILE A 83 0.75 -12.14 -18.00
C ILE A 83 1.96 -13.04 -17.71
N TRP A 84 2.42 -13.11 -16.46
CA TRP A 84 3.56 -13.95 -16.06
C TRP A 84 3.28 -15.44 -16.24
N GLY A 85 2.06 -15.88 -16.00
CA GLY A 85 1.62 -17.26 -16.28
C GLY A 85 1.61 -17.53 -17.78
N LEU A 86 1.10 -16.57 -18.58
CA LEU A 86 1.03 -16.70 -20.04
C LEU A 86 2.41 -16.80 -20.71
N ILE A 87 3.41 -16.08 -20.21
CA ILE A 87 4.78 -16.14 -20.74
C ILE A 87 5.65 -17.21 -20.06
N GLY A 88 5.09 -18.02 -19.17
CA GLY A 88 5.78 -19.15 -18.53
C GLY A 88 6.81 -18.76 -17.46
N VAL A 89 6.62 -17.65 -16.75
CA VAL A 89 7.46 -17.32 -15.58
C VAL A 89 7.27 -18.39 -14.50
N PRO A 90 8.36 -19.00 -13.96
CA PRO A 90 8.24 -20.02 -12.94
C PRO A 90 7.47 -19.54 -11.70
N THR A 91 6.65 -20.43 -11.11
CA THR A 91 5.78 -20.08 -9.96
C THR A 91 6.52 -19.51 -8.78
N VAL A 92 7.67 -20.10 -8.45
CA VAL A 92 8.53 -19.62 -7.36
C VAL A 92 8.95 -18.16 -7.58
N VAL A 93 9.30 -17.77 -8.80
CA VAL A 93 9.82 -16.43 -9.12
C VAL A 93 8.76 -15.37 -8.91
N TRP A 94 7.58 -15.52 -9.50
CA TRP A 94 6.53 -14.52 -9.33
C TRP A 94 5.93 -14.55 -7.92
N SER A 95 5.88 -15.71 -7.26
CA SER A 95 5.39 -15.82 -5.88
C SER A 95 6.28 -15.06 -4.91
N LEU A 96 7.61 -15.28 -4.98
CA LEU A 96 8.57 -14.53 -4.17
C LEU A 96 8.56 -13.04 -4.49
N GLY A 97 8.38 -12.68 -5.78
CA GLY A 97 8.23 -11.29 -6.20
C GLY A 97 7.02 -10.60 -5.55
N ILE A 98 5.86 -11.26 -5.55
CA ILE A 98 4.65 -10.74 -4.90
C ILE A 98 4.83 -10.63 -3.39
N ILE A 99 5.40 -11.65 -2.74
CA ILE A 99 5.67 -11.63 -1.30
C ILE A 99 6.57 -10.45 -0.96
N ALA A 100 7.66 -10.26 -1.70
CA ALA A 100 8.56 -9.13 -1.51
C ALA A 100 7.81 -7.79 -1.63
N VAL A 101 7.07 -7.59 -2.73
CA VAL A 101 6.30 -6.36 -2.95
C VAL A 101 5.25 -6.14 -1.86
N PHE A 102 4.55 -7.19 -1.43
CA PHE A 102 3.56 -7.14 -0.35
C PHE A 102 4.17 -6.70 0.97
N LYS A 103 5.34 -7.26 1.34
CA LYS A 103 6.05 -6.87 2.57
C LYS A 103 6.72 -5.49 2.45
N MET A 104 7.01 -5.00 1.25
CA MET A 104 7.56 -3.65 1.02
C MET A 104 6.52 -2.53 1.22
N VAL A 105 5.23 -2.79 1.00
CA VAL A 105 4.16 -1.81 1.23
C VAL A 105 4.17 -1.26 2.67
N PRO A 106 4.10 -2.08 3.74
CA PRO A 106 4.10 -1.55 5.08
C PRO A 106 5.44 -0.91 5.49
N ILE A 107 6.59 -1.37 4.97
CA ILE A 107 7.87 -0.67 5.17
C ILE A 107 7.84 0.73 4.53
N SER A 108 7.21 0.87 3.37
CA SER A 108 7.02 2.18 2.74
C SER A 108 6.08 3.09 3.54
N ILE A 109 5.10 2.52 4.27
CA ILE A 109 4.25 3.23 5.24
C ILE A 109 5.08 3.71 6.44
N ILE A 110 5.92 2.84 7.00
CA ILE A 110 6.85 3.18 8.09
C ILE A 110 7.78 4.31 7.65
N SER A 111 8.42 4.18 6.48
CA SER A 111 9.28 5.20 5.88
C SER A 111 8.56 6.55 5.71
N MET A 112 7.28 6.51 5.32
CA MET A 112 6.46 7.71 5.20
C MET A 112 6.18 8.37 6.56
N PHE A 113 5.81 7.60 7.58
CA PHE A 113 5.60 8.15 8.91
C PHE A 113 6.88 8.62 9.58
N GLU A 114 7.97 7.85 9.47
CA GLU A 114 9.29 8.21 9.94
C GLU A 114 9.76 9.53 9.31
N ASN A 115 9.60 9.70 7.99
CA ASN A 115 9.90 10.96 7.30
C ASN A 115 9.10 12.14 7.89
N ARG A 116 7.83 11.93 8.25
CA ARG A 116 6.99 12.95 8.88
C ARG A 116 7.42 13.26 10.30
N TYR A 117 7.75 12.24 11.07
CA TYR A 117 8.30 12.41 12.40
C TYR A 117 9.59 13.24 12.36
N THR A 118 10.52 12.89 11.47
CA THR A 118 11.80 13.58 11.35
C THR A 118 11.64 15.04 10.92
N VAL A 119 10.82 15.33 9.92
CA VAL A 119 10.64 16.71 9.45
C VAL A 119 9.95 17.62 10.47
N LEU A 120 9.11 17.06 11.35
CA LEU A 120 8.30 17.86 12.28
C LEU A 120 8.89 17.99 13.67
N PHE A 121 9.60 16.97 14.14
CA PHE A 121 9.93 16.85 15.56
C PHE A 121 11.39 16.52 15.86
N VAL A 122 12.21 16.23 14.86
CA VAL A 122 13.63 15.96 15.06
C VAL A 122 14.40 17.27 14.88
N THR A 123 15.11 17.66 15.94
CA THR A 123 15.97 18.84 15.95
C THR A 123 17.33 18.54 15.31
N ASN A 124 18.08 19.57 14.94
CA ASN A 124 19.38 19.43 14.25
C ASN A 124 20.40 18.55 15.01
N ASN A 125 20.30 18.50 16.34
CA ASN A 125 21.19 17.75 17.23
C ASN A 125 20.56 16.43 17.75
N GLY A 126 19.39 16.03 17.25
CA GLY A 126 18.71 14.81 17.69
C GLY A 126 19.36 13.54 17.13
N ALA A 127 19.65 12.56 17.99
CA ALA A 127 20.25 11.28 17.59
C ALA A 127 19.48 10.54 16.48
N TRP A 128 18.15 10.69 16.43
CA TRP A 128 17.30 10.09 15.39
C TRP A 128 17.68 10.51 13.96
N ARG A 129 18.29 11.68 13.78
CA ARG A 129 18.79 12.15 12.48
C ARG A 129 19.75 11.15 11.84
N TYR A 130 20.56 10.46 12.66
CA TYR A 130 21.53 9.47 12.22
C TYR A 130 20.97 8.05 12.31
N LEU A 131 20.26 7.73 13.40
CA LEU A 131 19.70 6.39 13.64
C LEU A 131 18.64 5.98 12.61
N ARG A 132 17.96 6.94 11.97
CA ARG A 132 16.94 6.64 10.96
C ARG A 132 17.46 5.86 9.75
N TYR A 133 18.72 6.08 9.34
CA TYR A 133 19.28 5.41 8.16
C TYR A 133 19.50 3.91 8.39
N PRO A 134 20.24 3.46 9.42
CA PRO A 134 20.35 2.04 9.72
C PRO A 134 19.00 1.43 10.08
N PHE A 135 18.10 2.17 10.76
CA PHE A 135 16.74 1.71 11.04
C PHE A 135 15.95 1.37 9.75
N LEU A 136 15.96 2.28 8.76
CA LEU A 136 15.27 2.05 7.49
C LEU A 136 15.96 0.96 6.67
N ILE A 137 17.29 0.96 6.60
CA ILE A 137 18.05 -0.08 5.88
C ILE A 137 17.74 -1.46 6.46
N LEU A 138 17.77 -1.60 7.79
CA LEU A 138 17.45 -2.85 8.48
C LEU A 138 16.04 -3.33 8.13
N ASN A 139 15.05 -2.44 8.19
CA ASN A 139 13.67 -2.77 7.82
C ASN A 139 13.55 -3.27 6.38
N TYR A 140 14.17 -2.58 5.42
CA TYR A 140 14.17 -2.97 4.01
C TYR A 140 14.93 -4.29 3.78
N THR A 141 16.06 -4.49 4.44
CA THR A 141 16.83 -5.73 4.32
C THR A 141 16.11 -6.90 4.96
N LEU A 142 15.46 -6.73 6.12
CA LEU A 142 14.73 -7.81 6.81
C LEU A 142 13.57 -8.35 5.95
N VAL A 143 12.77 -7.48 5.33
CA VAL A 143 11.64 -7.94 4.49
C VAL A 143 12.09 -8.61 3.21
N LEU A 144 13.24 -8.23 2.65
CA LEU A 144 13.82 -8.92 1.49
C LEU A 144 14.47 -10.23 1.88
N ALA A 145 15.18 -10.27 3.02
CA ALA A 145 15.79 -11.46 3.57
C ALA A 145 14.73 -12.52 3.96
N TYR A 146 13.51 -12.10 4.30
CA TYR A 146 12.38 -13.00 4.54
C TYR A 146 12.07 -13.91 3.35
N CYS A 147 12.34 -13.48 2.12
CA CYS A 147 12.12 -14.32 0.93
C CYS A 147 13.08 -15.52 0.86
N ILE A 148 14.23 -15.47 1.54
CA ILE A 148 15.23 -16.56 1.52
C ILE A 148 14.68 -17.83 2.17
N PRO A 149 14.25 -17.83 3.45
CA PRO A 149 13.69 -19.04 4.04
C PRO A 149 12.39 -19.48 3.36
N VAL A 150 11.55 -18.55 2.87
CA VAL A 150 10.35 -18.92 2.09
C VAL A 150 10.71 -19.71 0.83
N TYR A 151 11.83 -19.39 0.18
CA TYR A 151 12.34 -20.18 -0.95
C TYR A 151 12.85 -21.56 -0.50
N LEU A 152 13.53 -21.64 0.64
CA LEU A 152 14.04 -22.90 1.19
C LEU A 152 12.92 -23.83 1.67
N ASP A 153 11.77 -23.28 2.05
CA ASP A 153 10.59 -24.06 2.47
C ASP A 153 9.84 -24.68 1.27
N VAL A 154 10.19 -24.33 0.02
CA VAL A 154 9.55 -24.87 -1.18
C VAL A 154 9.92 -26.36 -1.33
N PRO A 155 8.94 -27.28 -1.41
CA PRO A 155 9.21 -28.69 -1.63
C PRO A 155 9.94 -28.94 -2.95
N GLU A 156 11.07 -29.65 -2.91
CA GLU A 156 11.79 -30.07 -4.11
C GLU A 156 10.96 -31.07 -4.93
N ASP A 157 10.30 -32.02 -4.26
CA ASP A 157 9.38 -32.97 -4.89
C ASP A 157 7.95 -32.41 -4.93
N GLN A 158 7.65 -31.71 -6.02
CA GLN A 158 6.34 -31.12 -6.26
C GLN A 158 5.23 -32.15 -6.54
N GLU A 159 5.55 -33.35 -7.02
CA GLU A 159 4.55 -34.38 -7.27
C GLU A 159 4.04 -34.96 -5.94
N ASN A 160 4.96 -35.30 -5.05
CA ASN A 160 4.63 -35.74 -3.70
C ASN A 160 3.91 -34.63 -2.92
N ALA A 161 4.40 -33.38 -2.99
CA ALA A 161 3.78 -32.26 -2.30
C ALA A 161 2.33 -32.03 -2.74
N LYS A 162 2.03 -32.11 -4.04
CA LYS A 162 0.65 -32.03 -4.55
C LYS A 162 -0.23 -33.17 -4.04
N ARG A 163 0.29 -34.40 -4.05
CA ARG A 163 -0.45 -35.57 -3.54
C ARG A 163 -0.84 -35.35 -2.08
N VAL A 164 0.14 -35.02 -1.23
CA VAL A 164 -0.09 -34.76 0.20
C VAL A 164 -1.06 -33.59 0.41
N MET A 165 -0.93 -32.52 -0.38
CA MET A 165 -1.86 -31.38 -0.33
C MET A 165 -3.30 -31.79 -0.63
N PHE A 166 -3.56 -32.61 -1.65
CA PHE A 166 -4.91 -33.07 -1.99
C PHE A 166 -5.45 -34.15 -1.03
N GLU A 167 -4.58 -34.91 -0.37
CA GLU A 167 -4.98 -35.79 0.73
C GLU A 167 -5.46 -34.99 1.95
N MET A 168 -4.75 -33.91 2.30
CA MET A 168 -5.13 -33.03 3.42
C MET A 168 -6.32 -32.12 3.08
N TYR A 169 -6.36 -31.59 1.85
CA TYR A 169 -7.34 -30.61 1.40
C TYR A 169 -7.97 -31.03 0.06
N PRO A 170 -8.86 -32.05 0.04
CA PRO A 170 -9.43 -32.58 -1.20
C PRO A 170 -10.19 -31.55 -2.05
N GLN A 171 -10.75 -30.52 -1.41
CA GLN A 171 -11.54 -29.47 -2.07
C GLN A 171 -10.69 -28.32 -2.62
N ALA A 172 -9.40 -28.27 -2.32
CA ALA A 172 -8.53 -27.19 -2.76
C ALA A 172 -8.53 -27.10 -4.30
N CYS A 173 -8.80 -25.91 -4.84
CA CYS A 173 -8.85 -25.69 -6.29
C CYS A 173 -9.75 -26.70 -7.03
N GLU A 174 -10.88 -27.14 -6.45
CA GLU A 174 -11.78 -28.15 -7.04
C GLU A 174 -12.17 -27.81 -8.49
N LEU A 175 -12.44 -26.52 -8.77
CA LEU A 175 -12.83 -26.03 -10.10
C LEU A 175 -11.69 -26.02 -11.14
N VAL A 176 -10.46 -26.36 -10.74
CA VAL A 176 -9.30 -26.44 -11.62
C VAL A 176 -9.19 -27.85 -12.17
N VAL A 177 -9.53 -28.01 -13.44
CA VAL A 177 -9.55 -29.32 -14.15
C VAL A 177 -8.16 -29.92 -14.23
N SER A 178 -7.16 -29.13 -14.64
CA SER A 178 -5.79 -29.61 -14.79
C SER A 178 -4.99 -29.40 -13.52
N LYS A 179 -4.91 -30.41 -12.65
CA LYS A 179 -4.13 -30.32 -11.40
C LYS A 179 -2.61 -30.20 -11.63
N SER A 180 -2.13 -30.42 -12.86
CA SER A 180 -0.71 -30.30 -13.22
C SER A 180 -0.18 -28.87 -13.17
N VAL A 181 -1.04 -27.85 -13.31
CA VAL A 181 -0.63 -26.43 -13.31
C VAL A 181 -0.35 -25.91 -11.89
N ILE A 182 -0.83 -26.62 -10.87
CA ILE A 182 -0.73 -26.20 -9.47
C ILE A 182 0.71 -26.42 -9.00
N PHE A 183 1.25 -25.43 -8.30
CA PHE A 183 2.56 -25.48 -7.67
C PHE A 183 2.39 -25.25 -6.16
N VAL A 184 3.07 -26.06 -5.35
CA VAL A 184 3.00 -25.99 -3.89
C VAL A 184 4.22 -25.21 -3.38
N MET A 185 3.99 -24.04 -2.77
CA MET A 185 5.04 -23.26 -2.11
C MET A 185 5.28 -23.76 -0.68
N THR A 186 4.22 -24.04 0.08
CA THR A 186 4.29 -24.73 1.37
C THR A 186 2.94 -25.34 1.72
N LEU A 187 2.94 -26.41 2.53
CA LEU A 187 1.73 -27.04 3.04
C LEU A 187 1.07 -26.23 4.19
N GLY A 188 1.81 -25.29 4.79
CA GLY A 188 1.29 -24.32 5.77
C GLY A 188 1.28 -24.78 7.24
N ASP A 189 1.66 -26.03 7.50
CA ASP A 189 1.69 -26.64 8.83
C ASP A 189 3.02 -26.46 9.59
N ASP A 190 4.05 -25.89 8.94
CA ASP A 190 5.34 -25.67 9.59
C ASP A 190 5.28 -24.57 10.67
N TYR A 191 5.58 -24.98 11.91
CA TYR A 191 5.63 -24.09 13.07
C TYR A 191 6.61 -22.93 12.89
N TRP A 192 7.80 -23.19 12.32
CA TRP A 192 8.85 -22.17 12.20
C TRP A 192 8.51 -21.11 11.16
N SER A 193 7.93 -21.53 10.03
CA SER A 193 7.41 -20.65 8.99
C SER A 193 6.34 -19.72 9.54
N ASN A 194 5.36 -20.28 10.26
CA ASN A 194 4.28 -19.52 10.90
C ASN A 194 4.81 -18.54 11.96
N LEU A 195 5.76 -18.98 12.81
CA LEU A 195 6.36 -18.11 13.83
C LEU A 195 7.12 -16.93 13.19
N ARG A 196 7.93 -17.20 12.15
CA ARG A 196 8.70 -16.20 11.41
C ARG A 196 7.80 -15.17 10.74
N GLU A 197 6.74 -15.62 10.06
CA GLU A 197 5.75 -14.73 9.43
C GLU A 197 5.06 -13.84 10.47
N ASN A 198 4.55 -14.44 11.55
CA ASN A 198 3.84 -13.70 12.59
C ASN A 198 4.76 -12.71 13.31
N ALA A 199 6.01 -13.08 13.62
CA ALA A 199 6.98 -12.20 14.26
C ALA A 199 7.29 -10.96 13.39
N LEU A 200 7.53 -11.15 12.07
CA LEU A 200 7.78 -10.04 11.15
C LEU A 200 6.54 -9.14 11.02
N THR A 201 5.35 -9.74 10.92
CA THR A 201 4.09 -9.01 10.82
C THR A 201 3.83 -8.16 12.06
N VAL A 202 4.01 -8.73 13.26
CA VAL A 202 3.87 -8.01 14.54
C VAL A 202 4.89 -6.89 14.65
N LEU A 203 6.17 -7.13 14.31
CA LEU A 203 7.22 -6.10 14.34
C LEU A 203 6.81 -4.88 13.50
N VAL A 204 6.44 -5.11 12.24
CA VAL A 204 6.05 -4.05 11.30
C VAL A 204 4.80 -3.31 11.77
N LEU A 205 3.80 -4.01 12.28
CA LEU A 205 2.59 -3.38 12.83
C LEU A 205 2.89 -2.52 14.06
N VAL A 206 3.74 -3.01 14.97
CA VAL A 206 4.19 -2.26 16.15
C VAL A 206 4.91 -0.98 15.72
N GLU A 207 5.83 -1.05 14.75
CA GLU A 207 6.52 0.14 14.25
C GLU A 207 5.55 1.19 13.65
N ILE A 208 4.59 0.76 12.83
CA ILE A 208 3.55 1.66 12.29
C ILE A 208 2.78 2.34 13.43
N VAL A 209 2.30 1.55 14.40
CA VAL A 209 1.53 2.05 15.54
C VAL A 209 2.38 3.03 16.37
N VAL A 210 3.64 2.70 16.66
CA VAL A 210 4.56 3.56 17.40
C VAL A 210 4.72 4.91 16.71
N PHE A 211 5.02 4.95 15.41
CA PHE A 211 5.14 6.23 14.71
C PHE A 211 3.83 7.02 14.69
N VAL A 212 2.70 6.36 14.45
CA VAL A 212 1.38 7.01 14.45
C VAL A 212 1.09 7.64 15.82
N VAL A 213 1.32 6.89 16.91
CA VAL A 213 1.09 7.36 18.29
C VAL A 213 2.04 8.50 18.64
N VAL A 214 3.34 8.35 18.39
CA VAL A 214 4.35 9.38 18.68
C VAL A 214 4.05 10.68 17.94
N ILE A 215 3.72 10.61 16.64
CA ILE A 215 3.35 11.78 15.84
C ILE A 215 2.09 12.44 16.41
N ARG A 216 1.05 11.66 16.74
CA ARG A 216 -0.20 12.21 17.30
C ARG A 216 0.04 12.89 18.65
N VAL A 217 0.77 12.25 19.56
CA VAL A 217 1.09 12.80 20.88
C VAL A 217 1.89 14.09 20.76
N LYS A 218 2.98 14.11 19.98
CA LYS A 218 3.81 15.31 19.79
C LYS A 218 3.05 16.43 19.09
N MET A 219 2.24 16.11 18.09
CA MET A 219 1.38 17.08 17.39
C MET A 219 0.37 17.73 18.35
N ASN A 220 -0.22 16.95 19.25
CA ASN A 220 -1.17 17.47 20.23
C ASN A 220 -0.49 18.34 21.30
N ARG A 221 0.71 17.95 21.78
CA ARG A 221 1.52 18.78 22.70
C ARG A 221 1.93 20.10 22.05
N ALA A 222 2.48 20.06 20.84
CA ALA A 222 2.84 21.24 20.05
C ALA A 222 1.67 22.18 19.72
N THR A 223 0.42 21.71 19.84
CA THR A 223 -0.77 22.58 19.69
C THR A 223 -1.12 23.29 21.00
N LYS A 224 -0.89 22.63 22.14
CA LYS A 224 -1.12 23.20 23.48
C LYS A 224 -0.02 24.18 23.83
N ASP A 225 1.22 23.84 23.51
CA ASP A 225 2.39 24.68 23.74
C ASP A 225 2.55 25.62 22.53
N ILE A 226 2.25 26.91 22.67
CA ILE A 226 2.49 27.95 21.63
C ILE A 226 4.02 28.24 21.50
N GLN A 227 4.86 27.21 21.58
CA GLN A 227 6.33 27.30 21.60
C GLN A 227 7.00 26.60 20.40
N THR A 228 6.26 26.23 19.35
CA THR A 228 6.94 25.73 18.15
C THR A 228 7.61 26.88 17.40
N SER A 229 8.86 26.69 16.98
CA SER A 229 9.60 27.58 16.07
C SER A 229 8.96 27.71 14.67
N ILE A 230 7.88 26.98 14.42
CA ILE A 230 7.14 26.93 13.17
C ILE A 230 5.95 27.90 13.26
N SER A 231 5.70 28.69 12.21
CA SER A 231 4.54 29.57 12.17
C SER A 231 3.22 28.79 12.29
N ARG A 232 2.21 29.40 12.92
CA ARG A 232 0.87 28.78 13.11
C ARG A 232 0.29 28.26 11.79
N ASP A 233 0.46 29.00 10.70
CA ASP A 233 -0.02 28.62 9.37
C ASP A 233 0.70 27.39 8.80
N THR A 234 2.03 27.32 8.97
CA THR A 234 2.84 26.19 8.49
C THR A 234 2.51 24.94 9.29
N PHE A 235 2.38 25.07 10.61
CA PHE A 235 1.97 23.97 11.48
C PHE A 235 0.56 23.45 11.14
N HIS A 236 -0.38 24.36 10.87
CA HIS A 236 -1.73 23.99 10.42
C HIS A 236 -1.71 23.16 9.12
N LYS A 237 -0.91 23.56 8.13
CA LYS A 237 -0.73 22.80 6.87
C LYS A 237 -0.16 21.40 7.14
N HIS A 238 0.81 21.27 8.03
CA HIS A 238 1.35 19.96 8.42
C HIS A 238 0.33 19.08 9.15
N ARG A 239 -0.51 19.65 10.02
CA ARG A 239 -1.60 18.93 10.69
C ARG A 239 -2.62 18.41 9.68
N MET A 240 -3.04 19.25 8.72
CA MET A 240 -3.92 18.82 7.62
C MET A 240 -3.28 17.70 6.79
N PHE A 241 -1.99 17.84 6.47
CA PHE A 241 -1.25 16.81 5.73
C PHE A 241 -1.21 15.48 6.49
N ILE A 242 -0.91 15.47 7.78
CA ILE A 242 -0.89 14.23 8.59
C ILE A 242 -2.27 13.62 8.70
N ARG A 243 -3.33 14.42 8.83
CA ARG A 243 -4.72 13.90 8.79
C ARG A 243 -5.02 13.24 7.45
N ALA A 244 -4.66 13.90 6.35
CA ALA A 244 -4.83 13.33 5.01
C ALA A 244 -4.00 12.05 4.82
N LEU A 245 -2.78 12.02 5.34
CA LEU A 245 -1.92 10.85 5.32
C LEU A 245 -2.52 9.68 6.11
N ASN A 246 -3.00 9.94 7.33
CA ASN A 246 -3.66 8.94 8.16
C ASN A 246 -4.89 8.37 7.46
N LEU A 247 -5.70 9.20 6.79
CA LEU A 247 -6.84 8.72 5.98
C LEU A 247 -6.38 7.89 4.77
N LYS A 248 -5.36 8.37 4.05
CA LYS A 248 -4.76 7.66 2.90
C LYS A 248 -4.21 6.29 3.29
N ILE A 249 -3.76 6.10 4.54
CA ILE A 249 -3.18 4.84 5.01
C ILE A 249 -4.24 3.96 5.68
N ALA A 250 -5.03 4.52 6.60
CA ALA A 250 -6.00 3.77 7.38
C ALA A 250 -7.11 3.17 6.52
N ILE A 251 -7.60 3.89 5.50
CA ILE A 251 -8.68 3.38 4.64
C ILE A 251 -8.20 2.16 3.83
N PRO A 252 -7.06 2.20 3.10
CA PRO A 252 -6.51 1.02 2.43
C PRO A 252 -6.13 -0.12 3.38
N ILE A 253 -5.57 0.16 4.57
CA ILE A 253 -5.32 -0.87 5.58
C ILE A 253 -6.62 -1.54 6.00
N ALA A 254 -7.69 -0.77 6.24
CA ALA A 254 -9.00 -1.32 6.56
C ALA A 254 -9.54 -2.18 5.41
N ILE A 255 -9.31 -1.77 4.15
CA ILE A 255 -9.65 -2.55 2.94
C ILE A 255 -8.87 -3.87 2.86
N ILE A 256 -7.68 -3.98 3.46
CA ILE A 256 -6.91 -5.25 3.48
C ILE A 256 -7.29 -6.10 4.70
N PHE A 257 -7.23 -5.52 5.91
CA PHE A 257 -7.36 -6.27 7.15
C PHE A 257 -8.79 -6.67 7.49
N ILE A 258 -9.80 -5.82 7.20
CA ILE A 258 -11.20 -6.19 7.49
C ILE A 258 -11.60 -7.40 6.64
N PRO A 259 -11.32 -7.43 5.32
CA PRO A 259 -11.58 -8.62 4.53
C PRO A 259 -10.71 -9.81 4.96
N ALA A 260 -9.43 -9.64 5.30
CA ALA A 260 -8.60 -10.76 5.76
C ALA A 260 -9.15 -11.43 7.04
N VAL A 261 -9.60 -10.64 8.03
CA VAL A 261 -10.24 -11.16 9.25
C VAL A 261 -11.57 -11.84 8.93
N PHE A 262 -12.37 -11.24 8.05
CA PHE A 262 -13.63 -11.84 7.59
C PHE A 262 -13.39 -13.14 6.78
N GLY A 263 -12.31 -13.17 6.01
CA GLY A 263 -11.83 -14.30 5.24
C GLY A 263 -11.42 -15.46 6.13
N ALA A 264 -10.61 -15.20 7.16
CA ALA A 264 -10.25 -16.21 8.16
C ALA A 264 -11.48 -16.76 8.89
N TYR A 265 -12.48 -15.92 9.17
CA TYR A 265 -13.75 -16.36 9.74
C TYR A 265 -14.54 -17.23 8.76
N LEU A 266 -14.66 -16.82 7.49
CA LEU A 266 -15.39 -17.57 6.46
C LEU A 266 -14.67 -18.83 5.98
N ALA A 267 -13.34 -18.91 6.06
CA ALA A 267 -12.55 -20.09 5.74
C ALA A 267 -12.88 -21.28 6.66
N SER A 268 -13.61 -21.05 7.77
CA SER A 268 -14.24 -22.12 8.55
C SER A 268 -15.44 -22.79 7.86
N GLN A 269 -15.85 -22.32 6.67
CA GLN A 269 -16.95 -22.85 5.86
C GLN A 269 -16.42 -23.37 4.51
N ASP A 270 -16.14 -24.68 4.44
CA ASP A 270 -15.47 -25.36 3.32
C ASP A 270 -15.98 -24.96 1.92
N SER A 271 -17.31 -24.95 1.71
CA SER A 271 -17.92 -24.77 0.39
C SER A 271 -17.76 -23.37 -0.25
N VAL A 272 -17.30 -22.35 0.48
CA VAL A 272 -17.23 -20.95 0.01
C VAL A 272 -15.79 -20.45 -0.11
N GLN A 273 -14.82 -21.26 0.29
CA GLN A 273 -13.44 -20.84 0.53
C GLN A 273 -12.78 -20.20 -0.70
N GLN A 274 -12.83 -20.86 -1.87
CA GLN A 274 -12.23 -20.33 -3.10
C GLN A 274 -12.82 -18.98 -3.52
N GLY A 275 -14.14 -18.84 -3.43
CA GLY A 275 -14.83 -17.60 -3.81
C GLY A 275 -14.49 -16.45 -2.86
N VAL A 276 -14.30 -16.76 -1.57
CA VAL A 276 -13.84 -15.80 -0.57
C VAL A 276 -12.42 -15.37 -0.89
N ASP A 277 -11.48 -16.30 -1.07
CA ASP A 277 -10.07 -15.97 -1.35
C ASP A 277 -9.92 -15.12 -2.62
N ASN A 278 -10.64 -15.49 -3.68
CA ASN A 278 -10.65 -14.72 -4.91
C ASN A 278 -11.17 -13.30 -4.67
N LEU A 279 -12.26 -13.15 -3.90
CA LEU A 279 -12.78 -11.83 -3.53
C LEU A 279 -11.77 -11.04 -2.69
N LEU A 280 -11.12 -11.65 -1.70
CA LEU A 280 -10.11 -11.02 -0.86
C LEU A 280 -8.94 -10.51 -1.70
N ASN A 281 -8.48 -11.31 -2.65
CA ASN A 281 -7.37 -10.93 -3.51
C ASN A 281 -7.79 -9.82 -4.49
N THR A 282 -9.02 -9.87 -5.03
CA THR A 282 -9.59 -8.75 -5.81
C THR A 282 -9.64 -7.46 -5.00
N VAL A 283 -10.13 -7.51 -3.76
CA VAL A 283 -10.21 -6.32 -2.88
C VAL A 283 -8.80 -5.82 -2.52
N THR A 284 -7.87 -6.72 -2.24
CA THR A 284 -6.46 -6.38 -1.97
C THR A 284 -5.82 -5.68 -3.16
N SER A 285 -6.15 -6.09 -4.39
CA SER A 285 -5.65 -5.46 -5.63
C SER A 285 -6.18 -4.03 -5.87
N LEU A 286 -7.11 -3.55 -5.04
CA LEU A 286 -7.68 -2.21 -5.09
C LEU A 286 -7.14 -1.29 -3.98
N HIS A 287 -6.27 -1.79 -3.08
CA HIS A 287 -5.79 -1.01 -1.94
C HIS A 287 -4.97 0.21 -2.40
N GLY A 288 -4.06 0.03 -3.35
CA GLY A 288 -3.22 1.08 -3.87
C GLY A 288 -4.04 2.09 -4.68
N LEU A 289 -4.97 1.60 -5.51
CA LEU A 289 -5.90 2.44 -6.27
C LEU A 289 -6.68 3.37 -5.35
N SER A 290 -7.23 2.82 -4.27
CA SER A 290 -7.94 3.59 -3.23
C SER A 290 -7.03 4.63 -2.59
N ALA A 291 -5.78 4.25 -2.25
CA ALA A 291 -4.78 5.17 -1.72
C ALA A 291 -4.43 6.30 -2.70
N THR A 292 -4.36 6.01 -3.99
CA THR A 292 -4.04 6.96 -5.07
C THR A 292 -5.19 7.94 -5.30
N ILE A 293 -6.43 7.47 -5.35
CA ILE A 293 -7.62 8.34 -5.46
C ILE A 293 -7.69 9.29 -4.25
N LEU A 294 -7.54 8.76 -3.03
CA LEU A 294 -7.51 9.57 -1.81
C LEU A 294 -6.36 10.58 -1.82
N MET A 295 -5.18 10.19 -2.31
CA MET A 295 -4.05 11.09 -2.45
C MET A 295 -4.37 12.27 -3.37
N ILE A 296 -4.92 11.99 -4.57
CA ILE A 296 -5.31 13.02 -5.54
C ILE A 296 -6.39 13.92 -4.96
N TYR A 297 -7.41 13.34 -4.32
CA TYR A 297 -8.51 14.07 -3.74
C TYR A 297 -8.08 14.97 -2.56
N LEU A 298 -7.25 14.46 -1.64
CA LEU A 298 -6.89 15.17 -0.42
C LEU A 298 -5.78 16.20 -0.62
N GLN A 299 -4.83 15.95 -1.53
CA GLN A 299 -3.71 16.87 -1.77
C GLN A 299 -4.10 17.94 -2.80
N LYS A 300 -4.28 19.18 -2.31
CA LYS A 300 -4.63 20.37 -3.13
C LYS A 300 -3.84 20.46 -4.47
N PRO A 301 -2.51 20.39 -4.50
CA PRO A 301 -1.76 20.51 -5.77
C PRO A 301 -2.10 19.41 -6.77
N TYR A 302 -2.43 18.19 -6.32
CA TYR A 302 -2.77 17.08 -7.21
C TYR A 302 -4.23 17.17 -7.67
N ARG A 303 -5.13 17.54 -6.74
CA ARG A 303 -6.53 17.79 -7.07
C ARG A 303 -6.67 18.87 -8.15
N GLU A 304 -5.92 19.97 -8.03
CA GLU A 304 -5.94 21.05 -9.03
C GLU A 304 -5.48 20.57 -10.41
N VAL A 305 -4.46 19.71 -10.46
CA VAL A 305 -3.99 19.10 -11.72
C VAL A 305 -5.07 18.19 -12.30
N PHE A 306 -5.71 17.37 -11.48
CA PHE A 306 -6.83 16.52 -11.91
C PHE A 306 -8.00 17.35 -12.47
N LEU A 307 -8.42 18.40 -11.76
CA LEU A 307 -9.48 19.29 -12.21
C LEU A 307 -9.14 20.00 -13.53
N ALA A 308 -7.87 20.38 -13.72
CA ALA A 308 -7.41 21.06 -14.93
C ALA A 308 -7.29 20.12 -16.14
N VAL A 309 -6.72 18.92 -15.94
CA VAL A 309 -6.44 17.96 -17.03
C VAL A 309 -7.69 17.16 -17.40
N VAL A 310 -8.38 16.59 -16.41
CA VAL A 310 -9.48 15.64 -16.64
C VAL A 310 -10.81 16.36 -16.78
N LEU A 311 -11.10 17.33 -15.91
CA LEU A 311 -12.38 18.05 -15.93
C LEU A 311 -12.33 19.38 -16.70
N ARG A 312 -11.19 19.71 -17.34
CA ARG A 312 -10.97 20.94 -18.12
C ARG A 312 -11.41 22.22 -17.41
N ARG A 313 -11.38 22.25 -16.07
CA ARG A 313 -11.73 23.46 -15.32
C ARG A 313 -10.60 24.48 -15.51
N LYS A 314 -10.93 25.66 -16.06
CA LYS A 314 -10.00 26.80 -16.07
C LYS A 314 -9.60 27.09 -14.62
N LYS A 315 -8.30 27.28 -14.37
CA LYS A 315 -7.87 27.85 -13.08
C LYS A 315 -8.69 29.13 -12.88
N PRO A 316 -9.30 29.35 -11.70
CA PRO A 316 -9.83 30.67 -11.42
C PRO A 316 -8.69 31.64 -11.67
N VAL A 317 -8.93 32.63 -12.53
CA VAL A 317 -8.00 33.74 -12.73
C VAL A 317 -7.67 34.19 -11.32
N GLU A 318 -6.41 34.04 -10.90
CA GLU A 318 -5.94 34.82 -9.76
C GLU A 318 -6.19 36.24 -10.21
N LEU A 319 -7.26 36.85 -9.70
CA LEU A 319 -7.36 38.28 -9.61
C LEU A 319 -6.08 38.63 -8.86
N LYS A 320 -5.02 38.98 -9.62
CA LYS A 320 -3.93 39.79 -9.09
C LYS A 320 -4.70 40.84 -8.35
N THR A 321 -4.64 40.81 -7.02
CA THR A 321 -5.19 41.86 -6.20
C THR A 321 -4.48 43.07 -6.75
N VAL A 322 -5.15 43.77 -7.66
CA VAL A 322 -4.64 45.00 -8.20
C VAL A 322 -4.55 45.81 -6.92
N ARG A 323 -3.33 46.14 -6.51
CA ARG A 323 -3.10 47.05 -5.38
C ARG A 323 -3.70 48.37 -5.82
N ILE A 324 -5.01 48.47 -5.70
CA ILE A 324 -5.84 49.57 -6.12
C ILE A 324 -6.21 50.27 -4.82
N PHE A 325 -5.67 51.48 -4.76
CA PHE A 325 -5.99 52.60 -3.87
C PHE A 325 -5.53 52.48 -2.41
N SER A 326 -4.90 53.51 -1.85
CA SER A 326 -4.63 54.86 -2.35
C SER A 326 -3.50 55.48 -1.53
N ALA A 327 -2.66 56.25 -2.22
CA ALA A 327 -1.88 57.30 -1.60
C ALA A 327 -2.86 58.32 -0.99
N THR A 328 -3.24 58.12 0.26
CA THR A 328 -3.90 59.17 1.04
C THR A 328 -2.83 59.84 1.89
N ARG A 329 -2.09 60.69 1.20
CA ARG A 329 -1.29 61.76 1.76
C ARG A 329 -2.28 62.69 2.47
N ILE A 330 -2.45 62.56 3.78
CA ILE A 330 -3.01 63.65 4.61
C ILE A 330 -1.91 64.09 5.55
N THR A 331 -1.19 65.08 5.05
CA THR A 331 -0.54 66.11 5.85
C THR A 331 -1.49 66.60 6.93
N LYS A 332 -1.12 66.43 8.20
CA LYS A 332 -1.49 67.37 9.25
C LYS A 332 -0.21 67.91 9.88
N SER A 333 0.23 69.01 9.29
CA SER A 333 1.03 70.05 9.91
C SER A 333 0.16 70.88 10.86
N PHE A 334 0.84 71.56 11.80
CA PHE A 334 0.35 72.55 12.78
C PHE A 334 -0.39 71.93 13.96
N VAL A 335 0.08 72.06 15.21
CA VAL A 335 0.71 73.22 15.88
C VAL A 335 1.97 72.81 16.65
#